data_AF-A0A9P4HQ50-F1
#
_entry.id   AF-A0A9P4HQ50-F1
#
_cell.length_a   1.000
_cell.length_b   1.000
_cell.length_c   1.000
_cell.angle_alpha   90.00
_cell.angle_beta   90.00
_cell.angle_gamma   90.00
#
_symmetry.space_group_name_H-M   'P 1'
#
loop_
_entity.id
_entity.type
_entity.pdbx_description
1 polymer ?
#
loop_
_entity_poly.entity_id
_entity_poly.type
_entity_poly.pdbx_seq_one_letter_code
_entity_poly.pdbx_strand_id
1 'polypeptide(L)'
;AAHITVRIPQTNLVANPSTLPPSTHATLHSTGPPLSAPLSRANTFSFTDVKPGSYLLSVHCRDYAFENLRVDVKEDDEIKAWQTFRGNEWDNLGEKRAEGGGRLVVEVRPTAAKEFYQARTGFSPLSFLKNPMILMGVFSLALIVGMPYLMENMDPETKAEFEEMQKSSPLANANPAAQIQNFDLASWMAGKS
;
A
#
# COMPACT_ATOMS: atom_id res chain seq x y z
N ALA A 1 10.37 21.33 34.61
CA ALA A 1 10.91 21.34 33.22
C ALA A 1 11.06 19.89 32.80
N ALA A 2 10.31 19.48 31.77
CA ALA A 2 10.10 18.08 31.48
C ALA A 2 11.25 17.45 30.69
N HIS A 3 11.56 16.18 30.99
CA HIS A 3 12.49 15.35 30.22
C HIS A 3 11.73 14.22 29.52
N ILE A 4 11.78 14.20 28.19
CA ILE A 4 11.06 13.22 27.37
C ILE A 4 12.09 12.35 26.66
N THR A 5 12.05 11.05 26.93
CA THR A 5 12.84 10.04 26.24
C THR A 5 11.94 9.23 25.33
N VAL A 6 12.25 9.23 24.04
CA VAL A 6 11.52 8.47 23.03
C VAL A 6 12.38 7.26 22.64
N ARG A 7 11.84 6.05 22.73
CA ARG A 7 12.55 4.81 22.42
C ARG A 7 11.99 4.16 21.16
N ILE A 8 12.87 3.64 20.31
CA ILE A 8 12.46 2.79 19.19
C ILE A 8 12.47 1.33 19.66
N PRO A 9 11.32 0.64 19.75
CA PRO A 9 11.28 -0.76 20.11
C PRO A 9 11.75 -1.64 18.95
N GLN A 10 12.20 -2.86 19.27
CA GLN A 10 12.42 -3.90 18.28
C GLN A 10 11.06 -4.41 17.78
N THR A 11 10.91 -4.51 16.46
CA THR A 11 9.67 -4.94 15.80
C THR A 11 10.00 -5.81 14.59
N ASN A 12 8.99 -6.41 13.96
CA ASN A 12 9.18 -7.18 12.72
C ASN A 12 9.69 -6.31 11.56
N LEU A 13 9.32 -5.02 11.53
CA LEU A 13 9.82 -4.08 10.52
C LEU A 13 11.26 -3.64 10.80
N VAL A 14 11.60 -3.43 12.08
CA VAL A 14 12.92 -2.99 12.53
C VAL A 14 13.41 -3.95 13.61
N ALA A 15 14.07 -5.03 13.19
CA ALA A 15 14.58 -6.05 14.11
C ALA A 15 15.72 -5.52 15.00
N ASN A 16 16.56 -4.64 14.44
CA ASN A 16 17.65 -3.98 15.16
C ASN A 16 17.64 -2.47 14.92
N PRO A 17 17.12 -1.65 15.85
CA PRO A 17 17.09 -0.20 15.71
C PRO A 17 18.47 0.45 15.54
N SER A 18 19.56 -0.22 15.91
CA SER A 18 20.92 0.29 15.72
C SER A 18 21.39 0.23 14.25
N THR A 19 20.63 -0.42 13.35
CA THR A 19 20.90 -0.38 11.90
C THR A 19 20.21 0.78 11.20
N LEU A 20 19.46 1.61 11.92
CA LEU A 20 18.83 2.79 11.34
C LEU A 20 19.89 3.79 10.85
N PRO A 21 19.61 4.54 9.78
CA PRO A 21 20.53 5.56 9.28
C PRO A 21 20.95 6.57 10.35
N PRO A 22 22.20 7.07 10.33
CA PRO A 22 22.66 8.09 11.27
C PRO A 22 21.94 9.44 11.11
N SER A 23 21.28 9.67 9.96
CA SER A 23 20.43 10.84 9.74
C SER A 23 19.07 10.75 10.48
N THR A 24 18.79 9.64 11.14
CA THR A 24 17.56 9.43 11.91
C THR A 24 17.52 10.37 13.11
N HIS A 25 16.48 11.19 13.18
CA HIS A 25 16.27 12.14 14.29
C HIS A 25 14.77 12.27 14.57
N ALA A 26 14.45 12.69 15.79
CA ALA A 26 13.09 13.00 16.19
C ALA A 26 12.92 14.51 16.37
N THR A 27 11.74 15.03 16.06
CA THR A 27 11.39 16.44 16.29
C THR A 27 10.13 16.55 17.14
N LEU A 28 10.12 17.51 18.06
CA LEU A 28 8.94 17.99 18.76
C LEU A 28 8.52 19.33 18.15
N HIS A 29 7.36 19.35 17.48
CA HIS A 29 6.78 20.55 16.89
C HIS A 29 5.71 21.14 17.82
N SER A 30 5.74 22.45 17.99
CA SER A 30 4.69 23.22 18.68
C SER A 30 4.58 24.59 18.01
N THR A 31 4.09 25.61 18.70
CA THR A 31 3.93 26.99 18.19
C THR A 31 5.25 27.75 18.02
N GLY A 32 6.38 27.21 18.50
CA GLY A 32 7.71 27.82 18.45
C GLY A 32 8.73 27.03 17.63
N PRO A 33 10.04 27.34 17.79
CA PRO A 33 11.12 26.59 17.16
C PRO A 33 11.04 25.10 17.50
N PRO A 34 11.15 24.19 16.52
CA PRO A 34 11.09 22.77 16.79
C PRO A 34 12.30 22.33 17.60
N LEU A 35 12.07 21.49 18.60
CA LEU A 35 13.15 20.80 19.30
C LEU A 35 13.52 19.56 18.48
N SER A 36 14.81 19.31 18.29
CA SER A 36 15.30 18.16 17.53
C SER A 36 16.30 17.36 18.37
N ALA A 37 16.21 16.05 18.30
CA ALA A 37 17.12 15.14 18.99
C ALA A 37 17.58 14.03 18.02
N PRO A 38 18.90 13.79 17.88
CA PRO A 38 19.42 12.70 17.06
C PRO A 38 19.22 11.34 17.74
N LEU A 39 19.23 10.26 16.95
CA LEU A 39 19.19 8.90 17.48
C LEU A 39 20.47 8.58 18.28
N SER A 40 20.31 8.19 19.54
CA SER A 40 21.42 7.75 20.39
C SER A 40 21.79 6.28 20.14
N ARG A 41 22.97 5.87 20.64
CA ARG A 41 23.40 4.46 20.64
C ARG A 41 22.50 3.54 21.47
N ALA A 42 21.71 4.11 22.38
CA ALA A 42 20.72 3.38 23.17
C ALA A 42 19.38 3.21 22.42
N ASN A 43 19.32 3.58 21.13
CA ASN A 43 18.12 3.57 20.31
C ASN A 43 17.01 4.49 20.85
N THR A 44 17.43 5.63 21.39
CA THR A 44 16.54 6.64 21.99
C THR A 44 16.81 8.05 21.47
N PHE A 45 15.78 8.89 21.54
CA PHE A 45 15.86 10.34 21.38
C PHE A 45 15.59 10.99 22.74
N SER A 46 16.38 11.98 23.12
CA SER A 46 16.27 12.65 24.41
C SER A 46 16.00 14.14 24.23
N PHE A 47 14.86 14.61 24.73
CA PHE A 47 14.49 16.01 24.78
C PHE A 47 14.54 16.49 26.24
N THR A 48 15.45 17.41 26.53
CA THR A 48 15.60 18.06 27.84
C THR A 48 14.94 19.42 27.84
N ASP A 49 14.56 19.91 29.02
CA ASP A 49 14.01 21.25 29.25
C ASP A 49 12.79 21.58 28.38
N VAL A 50 11.92 20.59 28.19
CA VAL A 50 10.67 20.77 27.45
C VAL A 50 9.70 21.60 28.30
N LYS A 51 9.26 22.72 27.75
CA LYS A 51 8.33 23.65 28.40
C LYS A 51 6.91 23.09 28.39
N PRO A 52 6.03 23.50 29.33
CA PRO A 52 4.61 23.18 29.26
C PRO A 52 4.01 23.58 27.92
N GLY A 53 3.17 22.70 27.35
CA GLY A 53 2.56 22.87 26.05
C GLY A 53 2.21 21.54 25.38
N SER A 54 1.50 21.64 24.26
CA SER A 54 1.18 20.51 23.38
C SER A 54 2.19 20.43 22.24
N TYR A 55 2.72 19.23 22.01
CA TYR A 55 3.74 18.96 21.01
C TYR A 55 3.33 17.81 20.09
N LEU A 56 3.70 17.90 18.82
CA LEU A 56 3.67 16.79 17.88
C LEU A 56 5.08 16.19 17.78
N LEU A 57 5.23 14.95 18.22
CA LEU A 57 6.44 14.15 18.06
C LEU A 57 6.40 13.40 16.73
N SER A 58 7.41 13.62 15.91
CA SER A 58 7.63 12.91 14.65
C SER A 58 9.06 12.39 14.56
N VAL A 59 9.23 11.16 14.07
CA VAL A 59 10.55 10.58 13.80
C VAL A 59 10.82 10.59 12.30
N HIS A 60 11.93 11.21 11.92
CA HIS A 60 12.40 11.30 10.55
C HIS A 60 13.52 10.31 10.33
N CYS A 61 13.29 9.36 9.44
CA CYS A 61 14.24 8.35 9.02
C CYS A 61 14.18 8.20 7.50
N ARG A 62 15.30 7.90 6.85
CA ARG A 62 15.32 7.66 5.41
C ARG A 62 14.57 6.36 5.05
N ASP A 63 14.79 5.29 5.80
CA ASP A 63 14.40 3.94 5.36
C ASP A 63 13.04 3.50 5.93
N TYR A 64 12.56 4.13 7.01
CA TYR A 64 11.31 3.76 7.68
C TYR A 64 10.42 4.98 7.97
N ALA A 65 9.12 4.74 7.97
CA ALA A 65 8.11 5.64 8.50
C ALA A 65 7.74 5.20 9.93
N PHE A 66 7.46 6.18 10.79
CA PHE A 66 7.09 5.97 12.18
C PHE A 66 5.73 6.61 12.47
N GLU A 67 5.07 6.12 13.51
CA GLU A 67 3.86 6.77 14.01
C GLU A 67 4.17 8.15 14.58
N ASN A 68 3.17 9.03 14.55
CA ASN A 68 3.26 10.32 15.22
C ASN A 68 2.63 10.22 16.60
N LEU A 69 3.21 10.89 17.58
CA LEU A 69 2.65 10.98 18.92
C LEU A 69 2.33 12.43 19.24
N ARG A 70 1.16 12.67 19.84
CA ARG A 70 0.89 13.93 20.54
C ARG A 70 1.46 13.80 21.95
N VAL A 71 2.23 14.77 22.39
CA VAL A 71 2.79 14.82 23.75
C VAL A 71 2.36 16.13 24.39
N ASP A 72 1.60 16.04 25.46
CA ASP A 72 1.20 17.21 26.25
C ASP A 72 1.98 17.23 27.55
N VAL A 73 2.59 18.39 27.84
CA VAL A 73 3.30 18.70 29.07
C VAL A 73 2.51 19.76 29.82
N LYS A 74 2.03 19.45 31.02
CA LYS A 74 1.35 20.42 31.89
C LYS A 74 2.32 21.20 32.76
N GLU A 75 1.83 22.28 33.37
CA GLU A 75 2.60 23.10 34.32
C GLU A 75 3.00 22.33 35.58
N ASP A 76 2.17 21.35 36.00
CA ASP A 76 2.45 20.44 37.11
C ASP A 76 3.50 19.36 36.77
N ASP A 77 4.27 19.54 35.70
CA ASP A 77 5.20 18.57 35.11
C ASP A 77 4.53 17.21 34.75
N GLU A 78 3.19 17.13 34.68
CA GLU A 78 2.47 15.95 34.18
C GLU A 78 2.62 15.86 32.66
N ILE A 79 3.12 14.73 32.17
CA ILE A 79 3.38 14.49 30.76
C ILE A 79 2.53 13.31 30.30
N LYS A 80 1.78 13.49 29.21
CA LYS A 80 0.98 12.43 28.59
C LYS A 80 1.29 12.35 27.11
N ALA A 81 1.39 11.13 26.60
CA ALA A 81 1.63 10.86 25.19
C ALA A 81 0.52 9.97 24.61
N TRP A 82 0.00 10.36 23.45
CA TRP A 82 -1.02 9.64 22.70
C TRP A 82 -0.58 9.41 21.27
N GLN A 83 -0.99 8.30 20.68
CA GLN A 83 -0.88 8.11 19.25
C GLN A 83 -1.81 9.07 18.52
N THR A 84 -1.31 9.71 17.46
CA THR A 84 -2.10 10.61 16.62
C THR A 84 -1.88 10.31 15.14
N PHE A 85 -2.91 10.59 14.34
CA PHE A 85 -2.92 10.37 12.90
C PHE A 85 -3.09 11.69 12.19
N ARG A 86 -2.42 11.84 11.05
CA ARG A 86 -2.58 13.04 10.21
C ARG A 86 -4.01 13.09 9.68
N GLY A 87 -4.66 14.24 9.81
CA GLY A 87 -6.03 14.46 9.38
C GLY A 87 -7.07 14.37 10.50
N ASN A 88 -6.69 13.91 11.69
CA ASN A 88 -7.56 13.99 12.86
C ASN A 88 -7.52 15.39 13.46
N GLU A 89 -8.65 15.83 14.04
CA GLU A 89 -8.68 17.03 14.88
C GLU A 89 -7.71 16.90 16.04
N TRP A 90 -7.08 18.01 16.44
CA TRP A 90 -6.08 18.00 17.49
C TRP A 90 -6.65 17.45 18.80
N ASP A 91 -7.88 17.84 19.15
CA ASP A 91 -8.59 17.45 20.38
C ASP A 91 -9.02 15.97 20.39
N ASN A 92 -8.98 15.29 19.24
CA ASN A 92 -9.24 13.86 19.17
C ASN A 92 -8.00 13.07 19.61
N LEU A 93 -7.94 12.80 20.91
CA LEU A 93 -6.89 12.00 21.52
C LEU A 93 -7.07 10.52 21.15
N GLY A 94 -6.09 9.97 20.44
CA GLY A 94 -6.04 8.55 20.12
C GLY A 94 -5.63 7.68 21.31
N GLU A 95 -5.06 6.51 21.02
CA GLU A 95 -4.58 5.58 22.05
C GLU A 95 -3.51 6.22 22.93
N LYS A 96 -3.69 6.18 24.25
CA LYS A 96 -2.67 6.64 25.21
C LYS A 96 -1.49 5.68 25.21
N ARG A 97 -0.29 6.19 24.93
CA ARG A 97 0.95 5.40 24.86
C ARG A 97 1.78 5.45 26.12
N ALA A 98 1.82 6.59 26.81
CA ALA A 98 2.56 6.72 28.06
C ALA A 98 2.07 7.92 28.88
N GLU A 99 2.35 7.90 30.18
CA GLU A 99 2.16 9.00 31.11
C GLU A 99 3.25 8.98 32.17
N GLY A 100 3.64 10.15 32.67
CA GLY A 100 4.67 10.30 33.69
C GLY A 100 4.69 11.70 34.28
N GLY A 101 5.44 11.89 35.37
CA GLY A 101 5.65 13.18 36.03
C GLY A 101 7.12 13.60 35.96
N GLY A 102 7.41 14.75 35.36
CA GLY A 102 8.75 15.32 35.17
C GLY A 102 9.63 14.57 34.16
N ARG A 103 9.49 13.24 34.08
CA ARG A 103 10.19 12.38 33.13
C ARG A 103 9.21 11.42 32.46
N LEU A 104 9.28 11.32 31.14
CA LEU A 104 8.48 10.38 30.36
C LEU A 104 9.39 9.50 29.51
N VAL A 105 9.12 8.20 29.49
CA VAL A 105 9.66 7.28 28.49
C VAL A 105 8.50 6.79 27.64
N VAL A 106 8.57 7.01 26.33
CA VAL A 106 7.52 6.60 25.38
C VAL A 106 8.14 5.84 24.21
N GLU A 107 7.45 4.80 23.76
CA GLU A 107 7.88 4.04 22.59
C GLU A 107 7.24 4.58 21.31
N VAL A 108 8.03 4.70 20.25
CA VAL A 108 7.58 5.08 18.92
C VAL A 108 7.81 3.92 17.95
N ARG A 109 6.72 3.36 17.42
CA ARG A 109 6.76 2.17 16.57
C ARG A 109 6.95 2.55 15.10
N PRO A 110 7.78 1.80 14.35
CA PRO A 110 7.81 1.91 12.89
C PRO A 110 6.49 1.38 12.31
N THR A 111 5.99 2.04 11.28
CA THR A 111 4.71 1.72 10.63
C THR A 111 4.91 1.09 9.26
N ALA A 112 5.94 1.51 8.52
CA ALA A 112 6.22 1.00 7.18
C ALA A 112 7.69 1.18 6.80
N ALA A 113 8.20 0.30 5.92
CA ALA A 113 9.44 0.54 5.19
C ALA A 113 9.17 1.49 4.01
N LYS A 114 10.09 2.41 3.75
CA LYS A 114 9.98 3.36 2.64
C LYS A 114 10.59 2.76 1.38
N GLU A 115 9.76 2.59 0.36
CA GLU A 115 10.22 2.21 -0.98
C GLU A 115 10.31 3.45 -1.86
N PHE A 116 11.52 3.77 -2.30
CA PHE A 116 11.79 4.93 -3.16
C PHE A 116 11.81 4.58 -4.64
N TYR A 117 11.87 3.28 -4.95
CA TYR A 117 12.03 2.79 -6.31
C TYR A 117 10.80 2.01 -6.72
N GLN A 118 10.28 2.34 -7.89
CA GLN A 118 9.27 1.52 -8.54
C GLN A 118 9.98 0.38 -9.30
N ALA A 119 9.64 -0.86 -8.98
CA ALA A 119 10.12 -2.01 -9.74
C ALA A 119 9.63 -1.88 -11.19
N ARG A 120 10.54 -2.07 -12.15
CA ARG A 120 10.16 -2.12 -13.56
C ARG A 120 9.32 -3.38 -13.78
N THR A 121 8.14 -3.22 -14.37
CA THR A 121 7.32 -4.36 -14.79
C THR A 121 8.10 -5.12 -15.87
N GLY A 122 8.61 -6.30 -15.50
CA GLY A 122 9.28 -7.20 -16.44
C GLY A 122 8.29 -7.92 -17.37
N PHE A 123 8.83 -8.62 -18.36
CA PHE A 123 8.03 -9.55 -19.17
C PHE A 123 7.58 -10.72 -18.30
N SER A 124 6.27 -10.87 -18.11
CA SER A 124 5.67 -12.00 -17.37
C SER A 124 4.73 -12.77 -18.28
N PRO A 125 5.09 -13.97 -18.77
CA PRO A 125 4.21 -14.80 -19.61
C PRO A 125 2.83 -15.04 -18.98
N LEU A 126 2.80 -15.14 -17.65
CA LEU A 126 1.58 -15.35 -16.89
C LEU A 126 0.71 -14.07 -16.83
N SER A 127 1.33 -12.89 -16.92
CA SER A 127 0.61 -11.62 -17.10
C SER A 127 0.02 -11.47 -18.50
N PHE A 128 0.63 -12.07 -19.53
CA PHE A 128 0.05 -12.12 -20.87
C PHE A 128 -1.21 -12.99 -20.90
N LEU A 129 -1.18 -14.17 -20.26
CA LEU A 129 -2.37 -15.03 -20.19
C LEU A 129 -3.53 -14.37 -19.40
N LYS A 130 -3.22 -13.57 -18.38
CA LYS A 130 -4.21 -12.80 -17.61
C LYS A 130 -4.80 -11.62 -18.37
N ASN A 131 -4.29 -11.29 -19.55
CA ASN A 131 -4.87 -10.25 -20.39
C ASN A 131 -6.17 -10.78 -21.03
N PRO A 132 -7.33 -10.15 -20.76
CA PRO A 132 -8.62 -10.61 -21.28
C PRO A 132 -8.64 -10.72 -22.81
N MET A 133 -7.90 -9.86 -23.52
CA MET A 133 -7.84 -9.91 -24.99
C MET A 133 -7.08 -11.14 -25.49
N ILE A 134 -5.98 -11.50 -24.83
CA ILE A 134 -5.18 -12.67 -25.19
C ILE A 134 -5.95 -13.95 -24.86
N LEU A 135 -6.62 -13.99 -23.70
CA LEU A 135 -7.46 -15.11 -23.32
C LEU A 135 -8.61 -15.32 -24.32
N MET A 136 -9.28 -14.25 -24.73
CA MET A 136 -10.34 -14.32 -25.75
C MET A 136 -9.78 -14.77 -27.11
N GLY A 137 -8.58 -14.32 -27.49
CA GLY A 137 -7.92 -14.77 -28.72
C GLY A 137 -7.61 -16.26 -28.71
N VAL A 138 -7.00 -16.76 -27.63
CA VAL A 138 -6.68 -18.20 -27.46
C VAL A 138 -7.97 -19.04 -27.40
N PHE A 139 -8.97 -18.59 -26.66
CA PHE A 139 -10.26 -19.26 -26.56
C PHE A 139 -10.98 -19.33 -27.92
N SER A 140 -11.00 -18.23 -28.67
CA SER A 140 -11.62 -18.19 -30.00
C SER A 140 -10.90 -19.11 -30.99
N LEU A 141 -9.56 -19.15 -30.96
CA LEU A 141 -8.77 -20.08 -31.77
C LEU A 141 -9.09 -21.54 -31.42
N ALA A 142 -9.22 -21.85 -30.12
CA ALA A 142 -9.59 -23.18 -29.66
C ALA A 142 -11.00 -23.59 -30.14
N LEU A 143 -11.97 -22.66 -30.15
CA LEU A 143 -13.30 -22.92 -30.72
C LEU A 143 -13.23 -23.15 -32.24
N ILE A 144 -12.49 -22.34 -33.00
CA ILE A 144 -12.38 -22.51 -34.46
C ILE A 144 -11.80 -23.88 -34.82
N VAL A 145 -10.80 -24.35 -34.07
CA VAL A 145 -10.18 -25.66 -34.30
C VAL A 145 -11.00 -26.81 -33.70
N GLY A 146 -11.65 -26.59 -32.56
CA GLY A 146 -12.37 -27.62 -31.81
C GLY A 146 -13.81 -27.86 -32.27
N MET A 147 -14.51 -26.84 -32.77
CA MET A 147 -15.89 -26.94 -33.23
C MET A 147 -16.10 -27.99 -34.33
N PRO A 148 -15.23 -28.12 -35.35
CA PRO A 148 -15.35 -29.18 -36.35
C PRO A 148 -15.32 -30.58 -35.72
N TYR A 149 -14.41 -30.81 -34.77
CA TYR A 149 -14.30 -32.09 -34.08
C TYR A 149 -15.51 -32.39 -33.18
N LEU A 150 -16.07 -31.37 -32.52
CA LEU A 150 -17.32 -31.52 -31.76
C LEU A 150 -18.48 -31.85 -32.69
N MET A 151 -18.61 -31.15 -33.82
CA MET A 151 -19.67 -31.40 -34.81
C MET A 151 -19.54 -32.76 -35.48
N GLU A 152 -18.34 -33.28 -35.69
CA GLU A 152 -18.11 -34.61 -36.26
C GLU A 152 -18.56 -35.73 -35.29
N ASN A 153 -18.38 -35.54 -33.98
CA ASN A 153 -18.69 -36.53 -32.95
C ASN A 153 -20.06 -36.37 -32.27
N MET A 154 -20.88 -35.40 -32.67
CA MET A 154 -22.25 -35.22 -32.15
C MET A 154 -23.27 -36.13 -32.83
N ASP A 155 -24.31 -36.52 -32.10
CA ASP A 155 -25.45 -37.29 -32.64
C ASP A 155 -26.31 -36.43 -33.60
N PRO A 156 -27.01 -37.02 -34.59
CA PRO A 156 -27.74 -36.29 -35.62
C PRO A 156 -28.83 -35.35 -35.08
N GLU A 157 -29.48 -35.75 -33.98
CA GLU A 157 -30.52 -34.96 -33.30
C GLU A 157 -29.93 -33.70 -32.67
N THR A 158 -28.80 -33.81 -31.97
CA THR A 158 -28.13 -32.68 -31.32
C THR A 158 -27.50 -31.72 -32.33
N LYS A 159 -27.11 -32.19 -33.52
CA LYS A 159 -26.68 -31.30 -34.62
C LYS A 159 -27.83 -30.45 -35.14
N ALA A 160 -29.01 -31.03 -35.32
CA ALA A 160 -30.19 -30.31 -35.77
C ALA A 160 -30.62 -29.24 -34.74
N GLU A 161 -30.62 -29.57 -33.45
CA GLU A 161 -30.89 -28.62 -32.37
C GLU A 161 -29.86 -27.48 -32.33
N PHE A 162 -28.57 -27.78 -32.55
CA PHE A 162 -27.51 -26.78 -32.61
C PHE A 162 -27.66 -25.85 -33.81
N GLU A 163 -28.06 -26.36 -34.98
CA GLU A 163 -28.36 -25.57 -36.18
C GLU A 163 -29.60 -24.67 -36.00
N GLU A 164 -30.63 -25.15 -35.28
CA GLU A 164 -31.81 -24.36 -34.94
C GLU A 164 -31.48 -23.24 -33.92
N MET A 165 -30.65 -23.54 -32.92
CA MET A 165 -30.09 -22.55 -32.00
C MET A 165 -29.21 -21.52 -32.72
N GLN A 166 -28.45 -21.93 -33.73
CA GLN A 166 -27.63 -21.05 -34.55
C GLN A 166 -28.49 -20.15 -35.47
N LYS A 167 -29.69 -20.57 -35.84
CA LYS A 167 -30.63 -19.71 -36.59
C LYS A 167 -31.37 -18.71 -35.70
N SER A 168 -31.49 -18.99 -34.41
CA SER A 168 -32.32 -18.23 -33.46
C SER A 168 -31.54 -17.37 -32.46
N SER A 169 -30.24 -17.61 -32.28
CA SER A 169 -29.41 -16.85 -31.32
C SER A 169 -28.89 -15.54 -31.93
N PRO A 170 -29.04 -14.38 -31.25
CA PRO A 170 -28.44 -13.11 -31.69
C PRO A 170 -26.90 -13.13 -31.63
N LEU A 171 -26.29 -14.11 -30.97
CA LEU A 171 -24.86 -14.41 -31.05
C LEU A 171 -24.47 -15.27 -32.26
N ALA A 172 -25.42 -15.87 -32.97
CA ALA A 172 -25.10 -16.73 -34.11
C ALA A 172 -24.93 -15.98 -35.44
N ASN A 173 -25.42 -14.73 -35.52
CA ASN A 173 -24.93 -13.75 -36.49
C ASN A 173 -23.54 -13.20 -36.14
N ALA A 174 -23.04 -13.46 -34.92
CA ALA A 174 -21.65 -13.26 -34.56
C ALA A 174 -20.88 -14.56 -34.80
N ASN A 175 -20.72 -14.91 -36.08
CA ASN A 175 -19.74 -15.92 -36.47
C ASN A 175 -18.39 -15.52 -35.80
N PRO A 176 -17.76 -16.35 -34.96
CA PRO A 176 -16.52 -15.99 -34.28
C PRO A 176 -15.43 -15.56 -35.28
N ALA A 177 -15.45 -16.16 -36.48
CA ALA A 177 -14.64 -15.76 -37.63
C ALA A 177 -15.00 -14.36 -38.17
N ALA A 178 -16.28 -13.96 -38.19
CA ALA A 178 -16.71 -12.61 -38.58
C ALA A 178 -16.45 -11.56 -37.48
N GLN A 179 -16.52 -11.93 -36.21
CA GLN A 179 -16.09 -11.07 -35.10
C GLN A 179 -14.56 -10.87 -35.07
N ILE A 180 -13.78 -11.88 -35.46
CA ILE A 180 -12.32 -11.75 -35.66
C ILE A 180 -12.00 -10.96 -36.94
N GLN A 181 -12.81 -11.08 -38.01
CA GLN A 181 -12.67 -10.21 -39.20
C GLN A 181 -13.02 -8.74 -38.91
N ASN A 182 -14.00 -8.50 -38.03
CA ASN A 182 -14.31 -7.17 -37.51
C ASN A 182 -13.37 -6.72 -36.38
N PHE A 183 -12.48 -7.59 -35.91
CA PHE A 183 -11.41 -7.22 -35.00
C PHE A 183 -10.27 -6.65 -35.82
N ASP A 184 -10.27 -5.32 -35.97
CA ASP A 184 -9.19 -4.59 -36.62
C ASP A 184 -7.91 -4.65 -35.78
N LEU A 185 -7.17 -5.76 -35.94
CA LEU A 185 -5.90 -6.04 -35.30
C LEU A 185 -4.86 -4.96 -35.63
N ALA A 186 -4.95 -4.32 -36.80
CA ALA A 186 -4.05 -3.26 -37.22
C ALA A 186 -4.31 -1.95 -36.47
N SER A 187 -5.58 -1.55 -36.28
CA SER A 187 -5.92 -0.39 -35.44
C SER A 187 -5.61 -0.59 -33.95
N TRP A 188 -5.62 -1.84 -33.47
CA TRP A 188 -5.21 -2.16 -32.10
C TRP A 188 -3.67 -2.15 -31.92
N MET A 189 -2.92 -2.68 -32.90
CA MET A 189 -1.44 -2.67 -32.91
C MET A 189 -0.85 -1.29 -33.21
N ALA A 190 -1.59 -0.43 -33.92
CA ALA A 190 -1.15 0.92 -34.28
C ALA A 190 -1.14 1.91 -33.11
N GLY A 191 -1.64 1.50 -31.93
CA GLY A 191 -1.48 2.25 -30.69
C GLY A 191 -2.26 3.57 -30.67
N LYS A 192 -3.37 3.60 -29.93
CA LYS A 192 -3.81 4.88 -29.36
C LYS A 192 -2.75 5.30 -28.34
N SER A 193 -1.97 6.32 -28.71
CA SER A 193 -1.25 7.21 -27.80
C SER A 193 -2.18 7.74 -26.72
#